data_AF-B5I8Y9-F1
#
_entry.id   AF-B5I8Y9-F1
#
_cell.length_a   1.000
_cell.length_b   1.000
_cell.length_c   1.000
_cell.angle_alpha   90.00
_cell.angle_beta   90.00
_cell.angle_gamma   90.00
#
_symmetry.space_group_name_H-M   'P 1'
#
loop_
_entity.id
_entity.type
_entity.pdbx_description
1 polymer ?
#
loop_
_entity_poly.entity_id
_entity_poly.type
_entity_poly.pdbx_seq_one_letter_code
_entity_poly.pdbx_strand_id
1 'polypeptide(L)'
;MSWRVAVSLETLLHQIDARFPERSKLSDGGIGDAAHQTRDSDHNPWYGPGIVTARDFTHDPAHGLDIQEVADQLLDSRDPRIKYVIANRRIATRNDWQWGPYDGANPHEKHFHLSVVADPLCDDPQNWELPVLGEPPDGGGVVPTTDFVTWGTGVNVRAEPRLDAPVVTVLPGPTQVRVQCQTRGDTVSTAGHANDAWSFVPLLGGYVSNIFIDHPAAWLPGVGEC
;
A
#
# COMPACT_ATOMS: atom_id res chain seq x y z
N MET A 1 -15.05 -15.24 1.45
CA MET A 1 -14.70 -14.22 2.45
C MET A 1 -13.88 -13.16 1.75
N SER A 2 -14.15 -11.87 1.98
CA SER A 2 -13.31 -10.78 1.46
C SER A 2 -12.03 -10.70 2.28
N TRP A 3 -10.89 -10.56 1.62
CA TRP A 3 -9.60 -10.33 2.26
C TRP A 3 -8.98 -9.03 1.72
N ARG A 4 -8.04 -8.46 2.47
CA ARG A 4 -7.19 -7.34 2.01
C ARG A 4 -5.80 -7.47 2.60
N VAL A 5 -4.81 -6.79 2.01
CA VAL A 5 -3.49 -6.63 2.64
C VAL A 5 -3.55 -5.52 3.69
N ALA A 6 -2.67 -5.61 4.69
CA ALA A 6 -2.50 -4.59 5.71
C ALA A 6 -2.15 -3.22 5.09
N VAL A 7 -2.72 -2.14 5.62
CA VAL A 7 -2.58 -0.79 5.02
C VAL A 7 -1.13 -0.30 5.02
N SER A 8 -0.33 -0.66 6.03
CA SER A 8 1.10 -0.33 6.06
C SER A 8 1.87 -0.92 4.87
N LEU A 9 1.56 -2.15 4.47
CA LEU A 9 2.21 -2.83 3.35
C LEU A 9 1.79 -2.25 2.01
N GLU A 10 0.51 -1.86 1.87
CA GLU A 10 0.05 -1.10 0.69
C GLU A 10 0.72 0.27 0.62
N THR A 11 0.91 0.94 1.77
CA THR A 11 1.62 2.22 1.82
C THR A 11 3.05 2.08 1.30
N LEU A 12 3.79 1.04 1.71
CA LEU A 12 5.12 0.77 1.18
C LEU A 12 5.11 0.51 -0.34
N LEU A 13 4.13 -0.28 -0.82
CA LEU A 13 3.98 -0.57 -2.25
C LEU A 13 3.83 0.70 -3.07
N HIS A 14 2.97 1.62 -2.62
CA HIS A 14 2.76 2.89 -3.31
C HIS A 14 4.00 3.78 -3.27
N GLN A 15 4.72 3.85 -2.14
CA GLN A 15 5.97 4.61 -2.07
C GLN A 15 7.04 4.04 -3.03
N ILE A 16 7.16 2.72 -3.10
CA ILE A 16 8.07 2.03 -4.03
C ILE A 16 7.65 2.29 -5.49
N ASP A 17 6.36 2.16 -5.82
CA ASP A 17 5.84 2.41 -7.18
C ASP A 17 6.03 3.87 -7.61
N ALA A 18 5.82 4.82 -6.71
CA ALA A 18 6.07 6.23 -6.98
C ALA A 18 7.56 6.52 -7.22
N ARG A 19 8.44 5.87 -6.46
CA ARG A 19 9.89 6.05 -6.57
C ARG A 19 10.49 5.35 -7.80
N PHE A 20 9.94 4.20 -8.18
CA PHE A 20 10.41 3.33 -9.25
C PHE A 20 9.25 2.95 -10.19
N PRO A 21 8.69 3.91 -10.94
CA PRO A 21 7.46 3.70 -11.72
C PRO A 21 7.60 2.65 -12.83
N GLU A 22 8.82 2.43 -13.33
CA GLU A 22 9.11 1.47 -14.39
C GLU A 22 9.51 0.09 -13.87
N ARG A 23 9.53 -0.13 -12.54
CA ARG A 23 9.92 -1.41 -11.99
C ARG A 23 8.97 -2.53 -12.42
N SER A 24 9.55 -3.71 -12.59
CA SER A 24 8.85 -4.97 -12.68
C SER A 24 8.03 -5.22 -11.42
N LYS A 25 6.85 -5.80 -11.61
CA LYS A 25 5.93 -6.25 -10.56
C LYS A 25 5.72 -7.78 -10.59
N LEU A 26 6.57 -8.50 -11.33
CA LEU A 26 6.41 -9.93 -11.63
C LEU A 26 6.36 -10.84 -10.40
N SER A 27 6.95 -10.43 -9.29
CA SER A 27 6.99 -11.15 -8.03
C SER A 27 6.28 -10.40 -6.90
N ASP A 28 5.50 -9.35 -7.20
CA ASP A 28 4.70 -8.69 -6.19
C ASP A 28 3.58 -9.65 -5.76
N GLY A 29 3.46 -9.86 -4.45
CA GLY A 29 2.54 -10.83 -3.88
C GLY A 29 1.90 -10.30 -2.61
N GLY A 30 0.59 -10.44 -2.46
CA GLY A 30 -0.15 -10.01 -1.26
C GLY A 30 -1.15 -11.03 -0.75
N ILE A 31 -1.24 -12.21 -1.38
CA ILE A 31 -2.01 -13.34 -0.86
C ILE A 31 -1.34 -14.65 -1.29
N GLY A 32 -1.31 -15.62 -0.39
CA GLY A 32 -0.92 -16.99 -0.72
C GLY A 32 -1.93 -17.63 -1.68
N ASP A 33 -1.44 -18.30 -2.73
CA ASP A 33 -2.32 -19.10 -3.59
C ASP A 33 -3.10 -20.17 -2.80
N ALA A 34 -4.12 -20.78 -3.42
CA ALA A 34 -4.97 -21.77 -2.74
C ALA A 34 -4.19 -22.98 -2.17
N ALA A 35 -2.99 -23.29 -2.69
CA ALA A 35 -2.12 -24.31 -2.15
C ALA A 35 -1.30 -23.80 -0.94
N HIS A 36 -0.92 -22.52 -0.95
CA HIS A 36 -0.25 -21.80 0.14
C HIS A 36 -1.16 -21.57 1.36
N GLN A 37 -2.48 -21.47 1.14
CA GLN A 37 -3.50 -21.32 2.19
C GLN A 37 -3.62 -22.51 3.16
N THR A 38 -2.95 -23.62 2.87
CA THR A 38 -2.89 -24.80 3.75
C THR A 38 -1.74 -24.76 4.76
N ARG A 39 -0.87 -23.75 4.69
CA ARG A 39 0.36 -23.63 5.50
C ARG A 39 0.29 -22.49 6.50
N ASP A 40 1.14 -22.56 7.53
CA ASP A 40 1.26 -21.47 8.49
C ASP A 40 2.06 -20.28 7.86
N SER A 41 1.45 -19.39 7.07
CA SER A 41 2.07 -18.23 6.41
C SER A 41 1.30 -16.91 6.61
N ASP A 42 2.04 -15.82 6.89
CA ASP A 42 1.49 -14.45 7.05
C ASP A 42 0.89 -13.87 5.75
N HIS A 43 1.09 -14.55 4.62
CA HIS A 43 0.40 -14.31 3.34
C HIS A 43 -1.06 -14.79 3.34
N ASN A 44 -1.52 -15.40 4.43
CA ASN A 44 -2.90 -15.78 4.62
C ASN A 44 -3.67 -14.71 5.42
N PRO A 45 -4.96 -14.50 5.11
CA PRO A 45 -5.75 -13.41 5.69
C PRO A 45 -6.27 -13.74 7.09
N TRP A 46 -5.37 -13.93 8.05
CA TRP A 46 -5.76 -14.42 9.39
C TRP A 46 -5.94 -13.34 10.43
N TYR A 47 -5.38 -12.15 10.21
CA TYR A 47 -5.56 -11.08 11.19
C TYR A 47 -6.93 -10.44 11.01
N GLY A 48 -7.69 -10.33 12.11
CA GLY A 48 -8.97 -9.62 12.14
C GLY A 48 -9.98 -10.09 11.07
N PRO A 49 -10.67 -9.19 10.35
CA PRO A 49 -11.74 -9.51 9.40
C PRO A 49 -11.23 -10.08 8.05
N GLY A 50 -10.03 -10.65 7.99
CA GLY A 50 -9.43 -11.17 6.76
C GLY A 50 -8.25 -10.33 6.24
N ILE A 51 -7.33 -9.94 7.11
CA ILE A 51 -6.17 -9.11 6.75
C ILE A 51 -4.94 -10.00 6.55
N VAL A 52 -4.30 -9.85 5.40
CA VAL A 52 -2.99 -10.42 5.07
C VAL A 52 -1.90 -9.48 5.59
N THR A 53 -0.98 -10.03 6.38
CA THR A 53 0.07 -9.29 7.08
C THR A 53 1.45 -9.45 6.45
N ALA A 54 1.52 -9.99 5.23
CA ALA A 54 2.73 -10.11 4.45
C ALA A 54 2.58 -9.54 3.05
N ARG A 55 3.69 -9.07 2.49
CA ARG A 55 3.78 -8.66 1.09
C ARG A 55 5.18 -8.97 0.53
N ASP A 56 5.21 -9.44 -0.70
CA ASP A 56 6.41 -9.62 -1.50
C ASP A 56 6.54 -8.45 -2.48
N PHE A 57 7.78 -7.97 -2.68
CA PHE A 57 8.10 -6.86 -3.56
C PHE A 57 9.22 -7.26 -4.52
N THR A 58 8.95 -7.16 -5.82
CA THR A 58 9.82 -7.65 -6.89
C THR A 58 11.21 -7.02 -6.86
N HIS A 59 12.24 -7.83 -7.07
CA HIS A 59 13.59 -7.34 -7.34
C HIS A 59 13.71 -6.85 -8.78
N ASP A 60 14.08 -5.59 -8.95
CA ASP A 60 14.32 -5.01 -10.27
C ASP A 60 15.38 -3.91 -10.22
N PRO A 61 16.67 -4.28 -10.06
CA PRO A 61 17.75 -3.31 -9.97
C PRO A 61 17.96 -2.57 -11.29
N ALA A 62 17.50 -3.13 -12.43
CA ALA A 62 17.57 -2.47 -13.72
C ALA A 62 16.69 -1.21 -13.78
N HIS A 63 15.62 -1.16 -12.99
CA HIS A 63 14.73 -0.01 -12.84
C HIS A 63 14.80 0.62 -11.43
N GLY A 64 15.89 0.34 -10.70
CA GLY A 64 16.28 1.02 -9.47
C GLY A 64 15.87 0.33 -8.16
N LEU A 65 15.09 -0.75 -8.17
CA LEU A 65 14.67 -1.44 -6.94
C LEU A 65 15.58 -2.63 -6.61
N ASP A 66 16.60 -2.38 -5.79
CA ASP A 66 17.41 -3.44 -5.18
C ASP A 66 16.77 -3.95 -3.88
N ILE A 67 16.52 -5.26 -3.79
CA ILE A 67 15.84 -5.85 -2.64
C ILE A 67 16.69 -5.86 -1.39
N GLN A 68 18.02 -5.97 -1.53
CA GLN A 68 18.92 -5.98 -0.38
C GLN A 68 18.99 -4.59 0.24
N GLU A 69 19.07 -3.55 -0.59
CA GLU A 69 19.07 -2.16 -0.15
C GLU A 69 17.80 -1.82 0.65
N VAL A 70 16.61 -2.12 0.11
CA VAL A 70 15.34 -1.86 0.79
C VAL A 70 15.23 -2.67 2.08
N ALA A 71 15.59 -3.96 2.04
CA ALA A 71 15.51 -4.83 3.20
C ALA A 71 16.45 -4.41 4.34
N ASP A 72 17.67 -3.97 4.02
CA ASP A 72 18.62 -3.43 5.00
C ASP A 72 18.08 -2.15 5.65
N GLN A 73 17.51 -1.23 4.86
CA GLN A 73 16.92 0.01 5.39
C GLN A 73 15.67 -0.24 6.24
N LEU A 74 14.84 -1.22 5.87
CA LEU A 74 13.72 -1.66 6.70
C LEU A 74 14.22 -2.17 8.06
N LEU A 75 15.28 -2.98 8.05
CA LEU A 75 15.87 -3.52 9.27
C LEU A 75 16.47 -2.41 10.16
N ASP A 76 17.16 -1.45 9.55
CA ASP A 76 17.79 -0.32 10.24
C ASP A 76 16.75 0.65 10.82
N SER A 77 15.59 0.81 10.18
CA SER A 77 14.51 1.68 10.65
C SER A 77 13.94 1.25 12.00
N ARG A 78 13.99 -0.06 12.29
CA ARG A 78 13.34 -0.70 13.44
C ARG A 78 11.87 -0.32 13.61
N ASP A 79 11.19 -0.08 12.50
CA ASP A 79 9.79 0.31 12.50
C ASP A 79 8.96 -0.72 13.29
N PRO A 80 8.15 -0.30 14.28
CA PRO A 80 7.46 -1.20 15.20
C PRO A 80 6.43 -2.09 14.50
N ARG A 81 6.00 -1.73 13.28
CA ARG A 81 5.12 -2.54 12.42
C ARG A 81 5.79 -3.82 11.98
N ILE A 82 7.12 -3.85 11.83
CA ILE A 82 7.84 -5.00 11.29
C ILE A 82 7.74 -6.20 12.25
N LYS A 83 7.38 -7.36 11.68
CA LYS A 83 7.49 -8.68 12.32
C LYS A 83 8.80 -9.36 11.93
N TYR A 84 9.07 -9.46 10.63
CA TYR A 84 10.34 -9.92 10.07
C TYR A 84 10.47 -9.53 8.59
N VAL A 85 11.71 -9.57 8.08
CA VAL A 85 12.06 -9.35 6.67
C VAL A 85 12.85 -10.56 6.16
N ILE A 86 12.60 -11.00 4.93
CA ILE A 86 13.38 -12.06 4.25
C ILE A 86 13.86 -11.54 2.89
N ALA A 87 15.15 -11.65 2.62
CA ALA A 87 15.76 -11.33 1.33
C ALA A 87 17.03 -12.15 1.14
N ASN A 88 17.33 -12.58 -0.09
CA ASN A 88 18.59 -13.22 -0.47
C ASN A 88 19.03 -14.37 0.46
N ARG A 89 18.10 -15.27 0.79
CA ARG A 89 18.32 -16.40 1.73
C ARG A 89 18.72 -15.96 3.14
N ARG A 90 18.30 -14.78 3.57
CA ARG A 90 18.50 -14.26 4.93
C ARG A 90 17.17 -13.84 5.51
N ILE A 91 17.04 -13.97 6.82
CA ILE A 91 15.87 -13.52 7.59
C ILE A 91 16.35 -12.68 8.76
N ALA A 92 15.64 -11.61 9.06
CA ALA A 92 15.85 -10.81 10.26
C ALA A 92 14.52 -10.53 10.92
N THR A 93 14.48 -10.58 12.24
CA THR A 93 13.22 -10.49 13.00
C THR A 93 13.20 -9.23 13.86
N ARG A 94 12.01 -8.82 14.28
CA ARG A 94 11.84 -7.71 15.23
C ARG A 94 12.47 -7.95 16.61
N ASN A 95 12.87 -9.19 16.92
CA ASN A 95 13.42 -9.57 18.22
C ASN A 95 14.90 -9.26 18.33
N ASP A 96 15.65 -9.44 17.23
CA ASP A 96 17.10 -9.35 17.19
C ASP A 96 17.63 -8.25 16.28
N TRP A 97 16.84 -7.81 15.28
CA TRP A 97 17.24 -6.83 14.26
C TRP A 97 18.56 -7.20 13.58
N GLN A 98 18.80 -8.49 13.38
CA GLN A 98 20.03 -9.03 12.82
C GLN A 98 19.72 -10.06 11.73
N TRP A 99 20.50 -10.01 10.65
CA TRP A 99 20.39 -10.99 9.57
C TRP A 99 20.95 -12.35 9.98
N GLY A 100 20.07 -13.34 10.07
CA GLY A 100 20.39 -14.76 10.15
C GLY A 100 20.22 -15.49 8.81
N PRO A 101 20.69 -16.74 8.70
CA PRO A 101 20.45 -17.58 7.54
C PRO A 101 18.96 -17.95 7.42
N TYR A 102 18.45 -18.04 6.19
CA TYR A 102 17.12 -18.53 5.88
C TYR A 102 17.19 -19.75 4.94
N ASP A 103 16.57 -20.82 5.38
CA ASP A 103 16.59 -22.16 4.79
C ASP A 103 15.23 -22.59 4.21
N GLY A 104 14.26 -21.68 4.19
CA GLY A 104 12.97 -21.92 3.53
C GLY A 104 13.09 -22.18 2.03
N ALA A 105 12.08 -22.86 1.48
CA ALA A 105 12.11 -23.37 0.11
C ALA A 105 12.19 -22.27 -0.96
N ASN A 106 11.51 -21.15 -0.76
CA ASN A 106 11.66 -19.97 -1.63
C ASN A 106 12.89 -19.17 -1.16
N PRO A 107 13.93 -18.99 -1.98
CA PRO A 107 15.16 -18.31 -1.56
C PRO A 107 15.05 -16.79 -1.41
N HIS A 108 13.97 -16.16 -1.88
CA HIS A 108 13.80 -14.68 -1.84
C HIS A 108 14.91 -13.90 -2.56
N GLU A 109 15.38 -14.41 -3.71
CA GLU A 109 16.37 -13.76 -4.57
C GLU A 109 15.73 -12.94 -5.71
N LYS A 110 14.41 -13.00 -5.83
CA LYS A 110 13.60 -12.32 -6.87
C LYS A 110 12.62 -11.30 -6.29
N HIS A 111 12.51 -11.25 -4.97
CA HIS A 111 11.71 -10.31 -4.21
C HIS A 111 12.24 -10.30 -2.78
N PHE A 112 12.05 -9.20 -2.06
CA PHE A 112 12.06 -9.27 -0.60
C PHE A 112 10.64 -9.54 -0.10
N HIS A 113 10.56 -10.20 1.05
CA HIS A 113 9.34 -10.43 1.78
C HIS A 113 9.37 -9.58 3.05
N LEU A 114 8.28 -8.84 3.28
CA LEU A 114 8.06 -8.10 4.50
C LEU A 114 6.79 -8.63 5.17
N SER A 115 6.92 -9.06 6.42
CA SER A 115 5.79 -9.34 7.30
C SER A 115 5.68 -8.28 8.38
N VAL A 116 4.47 -7.79 8.61
CA VAL A 116 4.12 -6.89 9.71
C VAL A 116 3.45 -7.65 10.85
N VAL A 117 3.38 -7.04 12.03
CA VAL A 117 2.77 -7.64 13.23
C VAL A 117 1.30 -7.97 13.01
N ALA A 118 0.78 -8.99 13.69
CA ALA A 118 -0.65 -9.35 13.64
C ALA A 118 -1.43 -8.66 14.76
N ASP A 119 -1.40 -7.33 14.77
CA ASP A 119 -2.11 -6.45 15.72
C ASP A 119 -2.54 -5.14 15.00
N PRO A 120 -3.26 -4.20 15.64
CA PRO A 120 -3.77 -3.01 14.96
C PRO A 120 -2.70 -2.15 14.26
N LEU A 121 -1.44 -2.25 14.69
CA LEU A 121 -0.31 -1.54 14.10
C LEU A 121 -0.03 -2.00 12.67
N CYS A 122 -0.46 -3.21 12.26
CA CYS A 122 -0.33 -3.67 10.88
C CYS A 122 -1.01 -2.73 9.88
N ASP A 123 -2.07 -2.05 10.31
CA ASP A 123 -2.84 -1.11 9.50
C ASP A 123 -2.43 0.35 9.73
N ASP A 124 -1.37 0.61 10.49
CA ASP A 124 -0.86 1.97 10.66
C ASP A 124 -0.33 2.48 9.30
N PRO A 125 -0.96 3.53 8.76
CA PRO A 125 -0.73 3.98 7.40
C PRO A 125 0.41 4.99 7.29
N GLN A 126 1.17 5.22 8.36
CA GLN A 126 2.31 6.13 8.32
C GLN A 126 3.25 5.74 7.17
N ASN A 127 3.86 6.73 6.51
CA ASN A 127 4.88 6.45 5.51
C ASN A 127 6.02 5.60 6.09
N TRP A 128 6.62 4.77 5.24
CA TRP A 128 7.89 4.15 5.54
C TRP A 128 9.00 5.15 5.28
N GLU A 129 9.76 5.46 6.31
CA GLU A 129 10.86 6.43 6.27
C GLU A 129 12.15 5.70 5.90
N LEU A 130 12.33 5.40 4.61
CA LEU A 130 13.51 4.69 4.09
C LEU A 130 14.29 5.60 3.13
N PRO A 131 15.63 5.77 3.31
CA PRO A 131 16.46 6.58 2.42
C PRO A 131 16.30 6.30 0.91
N VAL A 132 16.09 5.04 0.51
CA VAL A 132 15.91 4.60 -0.88
C VAL A 132 14.65 5.19 -1.53
N LEU A 133 13.65 5.52 -0.71
CA LEU A 133 12.41 6.18 -1.14
C LEU A 133 12.61 7.71 -1.33
N GLY A 134 13.82 8.23 -1.04
CA GLY A 134 14.20 9.63 -1.09
C GLY A 134 14.28 10.25 0.31
N GLU A 135 15.13 11.28 0.49
CA GLU A 135 15.07 12.12 1.69
C GLU A 135 13.75 12.89 1.71
N PRO A 136 13.05 13.00 2.86
CA PRO A 136 12.06 14.05 3.01
C PRO A 136 12.81 15.37 2.79
N PRO A 137 12.36 16.26 1.87
CA PRO A 137 13.00 17.56 1.74
C PRO A 137 12.92 18.25 3.10
N ASP A 138 14.08 18.62 3.65
CA ASP A 138 14.29 19.36 4.90
C ASP A 138 13.01 19.63 5.71
N GLY A 139 12.65 18.65 6.57
CA GLY A 139 11.54 18.75 7.50
C GLY A 139 10.28 18.02 7.07
N GLY A 140 10.19 16.71 7.35
CA GLY A 140 8.92 15.98 7.40
C GLY A 140 8.09 16.02 6.12
N GLY A 141 8.64 15.52 5.02
CA GLY A 141 7.95 15.38 3.74
C GLY A 141 6.95 14.23 3.74
N VAL A 142 5.82 14.41 4.42
CA VAL A 142 4.56 13.76 4.02
C VAL A 142 4.37 14.12 2.54
N VAL A 143 4.17 13.17 1.62
CA VAL A 143 3.59 13.53 0.31
C VAL A 143 2.33 14.31 0.66
N PRO A 144 2.22 15.62 0.36
CA PRO A 144 1.22 16.46 0.99
C PRO A 144 -0.16 15.91 0.66
N THR A 145 -0.73 15.19 1.63
CA THR A 145 -2.11 14.76 1.51
C THR A 145 -2.95 15.94 1.92
N THR A 146 -3.95 16.24 1.12
CA THR A 146 -4.92 17.26 1.49
C THR A 146 -6.12 16.55 2.10
N ASP A 147 -6.51 16.98 3.30
CA ASP A 147 -7.67 16.44 4.00
C ASP A 147 -8.96 16.91 3.31
N PHE A 148 -9.81 15.96 2.95
CA PHE A 148 -11.17 16.20 2.49
C PHE A 148 -12.14 15.29 3.25
N VAL A 149 -13.43 15.52 3.05
CA VAL A 149 -14.50 14.68 3.57
C VAL A 149 -15.33 14.19 2.40
N THR A 150 -15.75 12.92 2.41
CA THR A 150 -16.74 12.42 1.44
C THR A 150 -18.15 12.80 1.85
N TRP A 151 -19.09 12.84 0.90
CA TRP A 151 -20.51 12.96 1.20
C TRP A 151 -21.27 11.69 0.85
N GLY A 152 -22.48 11.56 1.40
CA GLY A 152 -23.35 10.39 1.19
C GLY A 152 -22.91 9.15 1.97
N THR A 153 -23.51 8.01 1.62
CA THR A 153 -23.24 6.70 2.23
C THR A 153 -22.99 5.68 1.12
N GLY A 154 -22.21 4.63 1.41
CA GLY A 154 -21.93 3.58 0.44
C GLY A 154 -20.97 4.01 -0.68
N VAL A 155 -20.04 4.92 -0.40
CA VAL A 155 -19.08 5.42 -1.41
C VAL A 155 -18.02 4.35 -1.65
N ASN A 156 -17.90 3.88 -2.89
CA ASN A 156 -16.92 2.88 -3.28
C ASN A 156 -15.53 3.50 -3.41
N VAL A 157 -14.54 2.87 -2.78
CA VAL A 157 -13.12 3.07 -3.07
C VAL A 157 -12.67 1.91 -3.96
N ARG A 158 -12.10 2.20 -5.11
CA ARG A 158 -11.76 1.20 -6.13
C ARG A 158 -10.26 1.05 -6.30
N ALA A 159 -9.80 -0.13 -6.72
CA ALA A 159 -8.37 -0.40 -6.90
C ALA A 159 -7.74 0.46 -8.01
N GLU A 160 -8.53 0.88 -8.99
CA GLU A 160 -8.13 1.70 -10.13
C GLU A 160 -9.22 2.76 -10.41
N PRO A 161 -8.92 3.89 -11.10
CA PRO A 161 -9.87 4.96 -11.39
C PRO A 161 -10.85 4.60 -12.52
N ARG A 162 -11.49 3.43 -12.46
CA ARG A 162 -12.48 2.94 -13.44
C ARG A 162 -13.63 2.23 -12.75
N LEU A 163 -14.81 2.27 -13.35
CA LEU A 163 -16.07 1.80 -12.74
C LEU A 163 -16.16 0.28 -12.60
N ASP A 164 -15.41 -0.46 -13.42
CA ASP A 164 -15.33 -1.92 -13.39
C ASP A 164 -14.14 -2.44 -12.56
N ALA A 165 -13.33 -1.55 -11.97
CA ALA A 165 -12.27 -1.95 -11.05
C ALA A 165 -12.84 -2.54 -9.75
N PRO A 166 -12.16 -3.54 -9.15
CA PRO A 166 -12.54 -4.10 -7.86
C PRO A 166 -12.75 -3.01 -6.81
N VAL A 167 -13.83 -3.14 -6.04
CA VAL A 167 -14.06 -2.30 -4.85
C VAL A 167 -13.15 -2.81 -3.74
N VAL A 168 -12.26 -1.94 -3.26
CA VAL A 168 -11.31 -2.23 -2.17
C VAL A 168 -11.99 -2.05 -0.81
N THR A 169 -12.79 -0.99 -0.67
CA THR A 169 -13.60 -0.76 0.52
C THR A 169 -14.81 0.13 0.19
N VAL A 170 -15.78 0.16 1.11
CA VAL A 170 -16.98 0.98 1.00
C VAL A 170 -17.09 1.88 2.22
N LEU A 171 -17.15 3.19 1.99
CA LEU A 171 -17.28 4.18 3.06
C LEU A 171 -18.75 4.23 3.53
N PRO A 172 -19.03 3.96 4.82
CA PRO A 172 -20.40 3.82 5.31
C PRO A 172 -21.15 5.15 5.39
N GLY A 173 -20.43 6.28 5.38
CA GLY A 173 -20.96 7.63 5.47
C GLY A 173 -19.89 8.67 5.18
N PRO A 174 -20.15 9.96 5.51
CA PRO A 174 -19.13 10.99 5.43
C PRO A 174 -17.87 10.56 6.19
N THR A 175 -16.77 10.46 5.45
CA THR A 175 -15.51 9.92 5.95
C THR A 175 -14.40 10.90 5.60
N GLN A 176 -13.53 11.19 6.56
CA GLN A 176 -12.32 11.96 6.28
C GLN A 176 -11.39 11.13 5.40
N VAL A 177 -10.97 11.69 4.27
CA VAL A 177 -10.04 11.08 3.33
C VAL A 177 -8.83 11.99 3.15
N ARG A 178 -7.65 11.39 3.18
CA ARG A 178 -6.38 12.05 2.88
C ARG A 178 -6.02 11.77 1.44
N VAL A 179 -6.24 12.77 0.58
CA VAL A 179 -6.00 12.62 -0.86
C VAL A 179 -4.54 12.95 -1.15
N GLN A 180 -3.82 12.00 -1.75
CA GLN A 180 -2.40 12.17 -2.12
C GLN A 180 -2.25 12.81 -3.50
N CYS A 181 -2.97 12.28 -4.49
CA CYS A 181 -2.96 12.76 -5.86
C CYS A 181 -4.32 12.48 -6.50
N GLN A 182 -4.57 13.06 -7.66
CA GLN A 182 -5.78 12.86 -8.44
C GLN A 182 -5.45 12.55 -9.89
N THR A 183 -6.30 11.80 -10.57
CA THR A 183 -6.07 11.43 -11.97
C THR A 183 -7.39 11.35 -12.73
N ARG A 184 -7.31 11.26 -14.06
CA ARG A 184 -8.46 11.01 -14.91
C ARG A 184 -8.82 9.53 -14.90
N GLY A 185 -10.12 9.26 -14.89
CA GLY A 185 -10.67 7.93 -14.89
C GLY A 185 -12.01 7.86 -15.62
N ASP A 186 -12.75 6.78 -15.37
CA ASP A 186 -14.11 6.66 -15.89
C ASP A 186 -15.00 7.79 -15.35
N THR A 187 -15.84 8.34 -16.22
CA THR A 187 -16.81 9.36 -15.82
C THR A 187 -17.88 8.77 -14.92
N VAL A 188 -18.02 9.32 -13.71
CA VAL A 188 -19.11 8.98 -12.79
C VAL A 188 -20.19 10.05 -12.89
N SER A 189 -21.44 9.62 -13.02
CA SER A 189 -22.59 10.53 -13.10
C SER A 189 -23.60 10.23 -11.98
N THR A 190 -23.97 11.26 -11.21
CA THR A 190 -25.03 11.16 -10.18
C THR A 190 -25.66 12.53 -9.92
N ALA A 191 -26.94 12.55 -9.52
CA ALA A 191 -27.68 13.78 -9.18
C ALA A 191 -27.58 14.91 -10.23
N GLY A 192 -27.46 14.58 -11.52
CA GLY A 192 -27.32 15.55 -12.61
C GLY A 192 -25.91 16.12 -12.82
N HIS A 193 -24.93 15.63 -12.06
CA HIS A 193 -23.51 15.97 -12.20
C HIS A 193 -22.73 14.81 -12.81
N ALA A 194 -21.66 15.14 -13.53
CA ALA A 194 -20.69 14.18 -14.05
C ALA A 194 -19.27 14.66 -13.74
N ASN A 195 -18.39 13.75 -13.35
CA ASN A 195 -16.98 14.04 -13.08
C ASN A 195 -16.10 12.84 -13.46
N ASP A 196 -14.97 13.10 -14.10
CA ASP A 196 -13.97 12.12 -14.53
C ASP A 196 -12.72 12.10 -13.63
N ALA A 197 -12.66 12.95 -12.61
CA ALA A 197 -11.55 12.99 -11.66
C ALA A 197 -11.72 11.95 -10.55
N TRP A 198 -10.61 11.28 -10.23
CA TRP A 198 -10.52 10.29 -9.17
C TRP A 198 -9.35 10.63 -8.25
N SER A 199 -9.60 10.64 -6.95
CA SER A 199 -8.62 10.91 -5.91
C SER A 199 -8.07 9.63 -5.34
N PHE A 200 -6.76 9.48 -5.37
CA PHE A 200 -6.07 8.40 -4.68
C PHE A 200 -6.03 8.67 -3.17
N VAL A 201 -6.54 7.72 -2.39
CA VAL A 201 -6.59 7.77 -0.92
C VAL A 201 -5.74 6.62 -0.38
N PRO A 202 -4.47 6.87 -0.03
CA PRO A 202 -3.51 5.81 0.35
C PRO A 202 -3.99 4.98 1.54
N LEU A 203 -4.63 5.64 2.52
CA LEU A 203 -5.21 5.00 3.70
C LEU A 203 -6.22 3.90 3.37
N LEU A 204 -6.88 4.02 2.22
CA LEU A 204 -7.93 3.11 1.77
C LEU A 204 -7.44 2.20 0.63
N GLY A 205 -6.18 2.34 0.21
CA GLY A 205 -5.57 1.53 -0.84
C GLY A 205 -6.25 1.66 -2.20
N GLY A 206 -6.85 2.81 -2.51
CA GLY A 206 -7.57 2.96 -3.77
C GLY A 206 -8.08 4.37 -4.06
N TYR A 207 -8.88 4.45 -5.11
CA TYR A 207 -9.39 5.67 -5.72
C TYR A 207 -10.85 5.90 -5.36
N VAL A 208 -11.16 7.12 -4.94
CA VAL A 208 -12.53 7.61 -4.74
C VAL A 208 -12.83 8.58 -5.87
N SER A 209 -13.97 8.44 -6.55
CA SER A 209 -14.38 9.44 -7.53
C SER A 209 -14.64 10.78 -6.83
N ASN A 210 -14.08 11.87 -7.38
CA ASN A 210 -14.20 13.21 -6.81
C ASN A 210 -15.65 13.69 -6.72
N ILE A 211 -16.58 13.07 -7.47
CA ILE A 211 -18.01 13.36 -7.35
C ILE A 211 -18.56 13.09 -5.94
N PHE A 212 -17.88 12.22 -5.16
CA PHE A 212 -18.25 11.89 -3.78
C PHE A 212 -17.45 12.64 -2.72
N ILE A 213 -16.53 13.54 -3.11
CA ILE A 213 -15.82 14.41 -2.18
C ILE A 213 -16.64 15.69 -1.99
N ASP A 214 -16.85 16.08 -0.73
CA ASP A 214 -17.64 17.24 -0.32
C ASP A 214 -16.86 18.54 -0.58
N HIS A 215 -16.63 18.82 -1.86
CA HIS A 215 -15.94 19.99 -2.34
C HIS A 215 -16.50 20.41 -3.71
N PRO A 216 -16.72 21.70 -3.99
CA PRO A 216 -17.36 22.14 -5.23
C PRO A 216 -16.50 21.98 -6.50
N ALA A 217 -15.19 21.84 -6.36
CA ALA A 217 -14.28 21.69 -7.49
C ALA A 217 -14.24 20.25 -8.02
N ALA A 218 -14.33 20.08 -9.34
CA ALA A 218 -14.23 18.76 -9.98
C ALA A 218 -12.84 18.13 -9.77
N TRP A 219 -11.80 18.96 -9.85
CA TRP A 219 -10.42 18.65 -9.47
C TRP A 219 -10.09 19.39 -8.18
N LEU A 220 -9.57 18.65 -7.20
CA LEU A 220 -9.38 19.16 -5.85
C LEU A 220 -8.21 20.16 -5.79
N PRO A 221 -8.40 21.32 -5.15
CA PRO A 221 -7.33 22.30 -5.00
C PRO A 221 -6.25 21.76 -4.07
N GLY A 222 -4.98 22.09 -4.36
CA GLY A 222 -3.85 21.65 -3.54
C GLY A 222 -3.44 20.19 -3.75
N VAL A 223 -4.14 19.45 -4.61
CA VAL A 223 -3.83 18.06 -4.96
C VAL A 223 -3.22 18.00 -6.37
N GLY A 224 -2.02 17.44 -6.49
CA GLY A 224 -1.35 17.24 -7.78
C GLY A 224 -1.90 16.06 -8.58
N GLU A 225 -1.51 15.96 -9.85
CA GLU A 225 -1.84 14.78 -10.66
C GLU A 225 -1.02 13.55 -10.19
N CYS A 226 -1.63 12.37 -10.25
CA CYS A 226 -0.90 11.12 -10.38
C CYS A 226 -0.47 11.01 -11.86
#